data_AF-A0A3D2VR29-F1
#
_entry.id   AF-A0A3D2VR29-F1
#
_cell.length_a   1.000
_cell.length_b   1.000
_cell.length_c   1.000
_cell.angle_alpha   90.00
_cell.angle_beta   90.00
_cell.angle_gamma   90.00
#
_symmetry.space_group_name_H-M   'P 1'
#
loop_
_entity.id
_entity.type
_entity.pdbx_description
1 polymer ?
#
loop_
_entity_poly.entity_id
_entity_poly.type
_entity_poly.pdbx_seq_one_letter_code
_entity_poly.pdbx_strand_id
1 'polypeptide(L)'
;MERLDPLYIPLNDFNLVEASAGTGKTYTLTALYLRLVAEAAIPVNRILVVTYTNAATKELRDRIRERLAQVRLTFLRGHAPEDDELATRLLDLLPDRDIAIRRLTNAAPRDRTRSRMPSSA
;
A
#
# COMPACT_ATOMS: atom_id res chain seq x y z
N MET A 1 -14.18 17.94 15.36
CA MET A 1 -13.76 17.56 14.00
C MET A 1 -13.44 16.08 14.07
N GLU A 2 -14.23 15.24 13.41
CA GLU A 2 -14.09 13.79 13.49
C GLU A 2 -12.76 13.37 12.85
N ARG A 3 -11.98 12.53 13.54
CA ARG A 3 -10.66 12.11 13.06
C ARG A 3 -10.87 11.16 11.89
N LEU A 4 -10.44 11.57 10.69
CA LEU A 4 -10.52 10.75 9.49
C LEU A 4 -9.75 9.43 9.68
N ASP A 5 -10.46 8.31 9.54
CA ASP A 5 -9.89 6.97 9.60
C ASP A 5 -9.73 6.40 8.18
N PRO A 6 -8.49 6.24 7.67
CA PRO A 6 -8.25 5.76 6.32
C PRO A 6 -8.79 4.35 6.04
N LEU A 7 -9.05 3.55 7.08
CA LEU A 7 -9.57 2.18 6.91
C LEU A 7 -11.06 2.09 6.63
N TYR A 8 -11.80 3.19 6.82
CA TYR A 8 -13.25 3.22 6.61
C TYR A 8 -13.70 4.20 5.51
N ILE A 9 -12.76 4.87 4.85
CA ILE A 9 -13.05 5.71 3.67
C ILE A 9 -13.59 4.82 2.54
N PRO A 10 -14.73 5.14 1.90
CA PRO A 10 -15.22 4.40 0.74
C PRO A 10 -14.22 4.43 -0.41
N LEU A 11 -13.91 3.28 -1.02
CA LEU A 11 -12.90 3.17 -2.07
C LEU A 11 -13.43 3.46 -3.49
N ASN A 12 -14.76 3.51 -3.64
CA ASN A 12 -15.47 3.63 -4.92
C ASN A 12 -16.19 4.99 -5.08
N ASP A 13 -15.88 5.96 -4.23
CA ASP A 13 -16.45 7.31 -4.25
C ASP A 13 -15.39 8.40 -4.40
N PHE A 14 -15.85 9.63 -4.64
CA PHE A 14 -15.02 10.82 -4.57
C PHE A 14 -14.82 11.24 -3.11
N ASN A 15 -13.57 11.25 -2.66
CA ASN A 15 -13.21 11.61 -1.29
C ASN A 15 -12.29 12.84 -1.28
N LEU A 16 -12.67 13.88 -0.54
CA LEU A 16 -11.83 15.03 -0.27
C LEU A 16 -11.21 14.90 1.12
N VAL A 17 -9.89 14.76 1.18
CA VAL A 17 -9.14 14.69 2.43
C VAL A 17 -8.47 16.04 2.68
N GLU A 18 -9.05 16.83 3.58
CA GLU A 18 -8.39 18.03 4.09
C GLU A 18 -7.33 17.62 5.12
N ALA A 19 -6.12 18.14 4.93
CA ALA A 19 -5.01 17.83 5.81
C ALA A 19 -4.05 19.02 5.83
N SER A 20 -3.71 19.51 7.01
CA SER A 20 -2.66 20.52 7.19
C SER A 20 -1.28 19.86 7.14
N ALA A 21 -0.21 20.67 7.10
CA ALA A 21 1.15 20.14 7.23
C ALA A 21 1.27 19.27 8.49
N GLY A 22 1.90 18.10 8.38
CA GLY A 22 2.11 17.18 9.51
C GLY A 22 0.91 16.32 9.92
N THR A 23 -0.26 16.42 9.28
CA THR A 23 -1.48 15.70 9.70
C THR A 23 -1.68 14.32 9.06
N GLY A 24 -0.63 13.72 8.49
CA GLY A 24 -0.68 12.34 8.02
C GLY A 24 -1.22 12.12 6.60
N LYS A 25 -1.17 13.12 5.70
CA LYS A 25 -1.54 12.94 4.27
C LYS A 25 -0.94 11.69 3.64
N THR A 26 0.37 11.55 3.81
CA THR A 26 1.15 10.43 3.26
C THR A 26 0.72 9.11 3.89
N TYR A 27 0.39 9.11 5.18
CA TYR A 27 -0.14 7.94 5.88
C TYR A 27 -1.51 7.53 5.31
N THR A 28 -2.44 8.49 5.18
CA THR A 28 -3.76 8.25 4.59
C THR A 28 -3.66 7.71 3.17
N LEU A 29 -2.84 8.33 2.30
CA LEU A 29 -2.63 7.86 0.93
C LEU A 29 -2.06 6.44 0.89
N THR A 30 -1.10 6.14 1.78
CA THR A 30 -0.51 4.80 1.85
C THR A 30 -1.54 3.76 2.30
N ALA A 31 -2.36 4.07 3.32
CA ALA A 31 -3.42 3.19 3.79
C ALA A 31 -4.48 2.93 2.71
N LEU A 32 -4.93 3.98 2.00
CA LEU A 32 -5.87 3.84 0.88
C LEU A 32 -5.28 2.99 -0.25
N TYR A 33 -4.00 3.18 -0.60
CA TYR A 33 -3.34 2.37 -1.62
C TYR A 33 -3.31 0.88 -1.23
N LEU A 34 -2.97 0.58 0.02
CA LEU A 34 -2.96 -0.80 0.52
C LEU A 34 -4.34 -1.44 0.44
N ARG A 35 -5.39 -0.71 0.82
CA ARG A 35 -6.78 -1.19 0.73
C ARG A 35 -7.21 -1.43 -0.71
N LEU A 36 -6.91 -0.50 -1.63
CA LEU A 36 -7.22 -0.71 -3.06
C LEU A 36 -6.63 -2.02 -3.59
N VAL A 37 -5.41 -2.38 -3.16
CA VAL A 37 -4.77 -3.64 -3.55
C VAL A 37 -5.36 -4.84 -2.79
N ALA A 38 -5.38 -4.79 -1.46
CA ALA A 38 -5.65 -5.94 -0.61
C ALA A 38 -7.16 -6.22 -0.43
N GLU A 39 -7.98 -5.17 -0.32
CA GLU A 39 -9.43 -5.22 -0.14
C GLU A 39 -10.16 -5.25 -1.48
N ALA A 40 -9.89 -4.27 -2.35
CA ALA A 40 -10.62 -4.07 -3.62
C ALA A 40 -10.02 -4.83 -4.83
N ALA A 41 -8.92 -5.56 -4.64
CA ALA A 41 -8.25 -6.35 -5.68
C ALA A 41 -7.81 -5.53 -6.92
N ILE A 42 -7.56 -4.24 -6.76
CA ILE A 42 -7.12 -3.37 -7.86
C ILE A 42 -5.63 -3.62 -8.12
N PRO A 43 -5.24 -4.01 -9.34
CA PRO A 43 -3.83 -4.20 -9.65
C PRO A 43 -3.10 -2.86 -9.64
N VAL A 44 -1.85 -2.86 -9.20
CA VAL A 44 -1.04 -1.64 -9.02
C VAL A 44 -0.93 -0.77 -10.27
N ASN A 45 -0.98 -1.37 -11.46
CA ASN A 45 -0.93 -0.67 -12.75
C ASN A 45 -2.25 0.04 -13.11
N ARG A 46 -3.31 -0.12 -12.32
CA ARG A 46 -4.58 0.59 -12.43
C ARG A 46 -4.78 1.63 -11.33
N ILE A 47 -3.74 1.92 -10.53
CA ILE A 47 -3.77 2.94 -9.49
C ILE A 47 -2.84 4.08 -9.89
N LEU A 48 -3.40 5.27 -10.11
CA LEU A 48 -2.63 6.48 -10.40
C LEU A 48 -2.55 7.35 -9.14
N VAL A 49 -1.32 7.69 -8.75
CA VAL A 49 -1.05 8.66 -7.68
C VAL A 49 -0.23 9.79 -8.27
N VAL A 50 -0.68 11.02 -8.05
CA VAL A 50 -0.04 12.25 -8.56
C VAL A 50 0.37 13.15 -7.40
N THR A 51 1.53 13.78 -7.53
CA THR A 51 2.05 14.76 -6.55
C THR A 51 2.64 15.97 -7.26
N TYR A 52 2.80 17.07 -6.54
CA TYR A 52 3.25 18.35 -7.13
C TYR A 52 4.69 18.30 -7.66
N THR A 53 5.58 17.52 -7.03
CA THR A 53 7.00 17.45 -7.43
C THR A 53 7.43 16.02 -7.74
N ASN A 54 8.40 15.87 -8.64
CA ASN A 54 9.00 14.57 -8.96
C ASN A 54 9.66 13.91 -7.74
N ALA A 55 10.24 14.71 -6.84
CA ALA A 55 10.84 14.22 -5.60
C ALA A 55 9.78 13.60 -4.68
N ALA A 56 8.63 14.27 -4.49
CA ALA A 56 7.51 13.74 -3.73
C ALA A 56 6.94 12.47 -4.38
N THR A 57 6.85 12.43 -5.72
CA THR A 57 6.41 11.23 -6.45
C THR A 57 7.33 10.04 -6.16
N LYS A 58 8.64 10.27 -6.17
CA LYS A 58 9.64 9.22 -5.91
C LYS A 58 9.53 8.72 -4.46
N GLU A 59 9.53 9.64 -3.49
CA GLU A 59 9.42 9.28 -2.07
C GLU A 59 8.14 8.49 -1.79
N LEU A 60 6.99 8.95 -2.28
CA LEU A 60 5.72 8.29 -2.07
C LEU A 60 5.69 6.89 -2.71
N ARG A 61 6.27 6.75 -3.91
CA ARG A 61 6.38 5.45 -4.58
C ARG A 61 7.23 4.46 -3.78
N ASP A 62 8.39 4.89 -3.30
CA ASP A 62 9.31 4.04 -2.56
C ASP A 62 8.66 3.60 -1.23
N ARG A 63 8.01 4.54 -0.53
CA ARG A 63 7.24 4.29 0.69
C ARG A 63 6.10 3.28 0.47
N ILE A 64 5.29 3.45 -0.58
CA ILE A 64 4.19 2.52 -0.88
C ILE A 64 4.71 1.11 -1.17
N ARG A 65 5.81 0.99 -1.92
CA ARG A 65 6.42 -0.31 -2.23
C ARG A 65 6.94 -1.02 -0.99
N GLU A 66 7.66 -0.31 -0.14
CA GLU A 66 8.13 -0.85 1.13
C GLU A 66 6.95 -1.30 2.00
N ARG A 67 5.91 -0.47 2.07
CA ARG A 67 4.71 -0.78 2.85
C ARG A 67 3.95 -2.00 2.34
N LEU A 68 3.81 -2.17 1.02
CA LEU A 68 3.21 -3.37 0.43
C LEU A 68 3.98 -4.63 0.84
N ALA A 69 5.32 -4.57 0.84
CA ALA A 69 6.16 -5.69 1.24
C ALA A 69 6.02 -6.00 2.74
N GLN A 70 6.03 -4.98 3.61
CA GLN A 70 5.84 -5.13 5.05
C GLN A 70 4.47 -5.73 5.38
N VAL A 71 3.39 -5.17 4.83
CA VAL A 71 2.03 -5.67 5.06
C VAL A 71 1.88 -7.10 4.54
N ARG A 72 2.46 -7.43 3.38
CA ARG A 72 2.50 -8.83 2.91
C ARG A 72 3.14 -9.78 3.93
N LEU A 73 4.25 -9.37 4.55
CA LEU A 73 4.90 -10.18 5.60
C LEU A 73 4.01 -10.31 6.83
N THR A 74 3.32 -9.25 7.24
CA THR A 74 2.32 -9.28 8.31
C THR A 74 1.23 -10.33 8.03
N PHE A 75 0.67 -10.34 6.82
CA PHE A 75 -0.34 -11.33 6.42
C PHE A 75 0.22 -12.75 6.37
N LEU A 76 1.47 -12.94 5.94
CA LEU A 76 2.13 -14.26 5.95
C LEU A 76 2.35 -14.78 7.37
N ARG A 77 2.78 -13.91 8.29
CA ARG A 77 3.02 -14.26 9.70
C ARG A 77 1.74 -14.40 10.51
N GLY A 78 0.70 -13.67 10.15
CA GLY A 78 -0.57 -13.62 10.88
C GLY A 78 -0.54 -12.70 12.09
N HIS A 79 0.52 -11.90 12.24
CA HIS A 79 0.63 -10.87 13.25
C HIS A 79 1.46 -9.71 12.70
N ALA A 80 1.16 -8.50 13.16
CA ALA A 80 1.93 -7.30 12.84
C ALA A 80 3.01 -7.04 13.92
N PRO A 81 4.02 -6.19 13.63
CA PRO A 81 4.83 -5.56 14.67
C PRO A 81 3.97 -4.77 15.66
N GLU A 82 4.40 -4.68 16.93
CA GLU A 82 3.64 -4.01 18.00
C GLU A 82 3.40 -2.51 17.73
N ASP A 83 4.33 -1.86 17.03
CA ASP A 83 4.29 -0.44 16.70
C ASP A 83 3.58 -0.12 15.37
N ASP A 84 3.01 -1.15 14.72
CA ASP A 84 2.38 -1.02 13.42
C ASP A 84 0.85 -1.16 13.49
N GLU A 85 0.20 -0.11 14.01
CA GLU A 85 -1.26 -0.04 14.15
C GLU A 85 -2.00 -0.27 12.83
N LEU A 86 -1.48 0.27 11.71
CA LEU A 86 -2.13 0.13 10.41
C LEU A 86 -2.15 -1.34 9.95
N ALA A 87 -1.03 -2.05 10.10
CA ALA A 87 -0.96 -3.44 9.67
C ALA A 87 -1.79 -4.36 10.58
N THR A 88 -1.80 -4.10 11.89
CA THR A 88 -2.69 -4.81 12.85
C THR A 88 -4.15 -4.66 12.42
N ARG A 89 -4.59 -3.42 12.21
CA ARG A 89 -5.98 -3.16 11.84
C ARG A 89 -6.35 -3.68 10.45
N LEU A 90 -5.39 -3.75 9.52
CA LEU A 90 -5.61 -4.38 8.21
C LEU A 90 -5.78 -5.90 8.31
N LEU A 91 -5.07 -6.58 9.22
CA LEU A 91 -5.30 -8.01 9.49
C LEU A 91 -6.72 -8.24 9.99
N ASP A 92 -7.19 -7.40 10.90
CA ASP A 92 -8.56 -7.51 11.46
C ASP A 92 -9.63 -7.24 10.38
N LEU A 93 -9.39 -6.26 9.51
CA LEU A 93 -10.32 -5.88 8.45
C LEU A 93 -10.41 -6.93 7.33
N LEU A 94 -9.35 -7.70 7.10
CA LEU A 94 -9.24 -8.66 5.99
C LEU A 94 -8.99 -10.08 6.53
N PRO A 95 -10.02 -10.76 7.05
CA PRO A 95 -9.86 -12.06 7.71
C PRO A 95 -9.43 -13.18 6.76
N ASP A 96 -9.76 -13.08 5.46
CA ASP A 96 -9.25 -14.00 4.44
C ASP A 96 -7.80 -13.64 4.08
N ARG A 97 -6.88 -14.17 4.88
CA ARG A 97 -5.45 -13.94 4.75
C ARG A 97 -4.90 -14.46 3.42
N ASP A 98 -5.38 -15.59 2.91
CA ASP A 98 -4.85 -16.20 1.69
C ASP A 98 -5.15 -15.32 0.47
N ILE A 99 -6.36 -14.76 0.39
CA ILE A 99 -6.72 -13.79 -0.64
C ILE A 99 -5.85 -12.54 -0.53
N ALA A 100 -5.66 -12.00 0.67
CA ALA A 100 -4.83 -10.81 0.88
C ALA A 100 -3.36 -11.06 0.49
N ILE A 101 -2.78 -12.20 0.90
CA ILE A 101 -1.41 -12.61 0.54
C ILE A 101 -1.28 -12.69 -0.99
N ARG A 102 -2.23 -13.31 -1.68
CA ARG A 102 -2.21 -13.43 -3.15
C ARG A 102 -2.21 -12.05 -3.81
N ARG A 103 -3.12 -11.16 -3.39
CA ARG A 103 -3.25 -9.81 -3.94
C ARG A 103 -1.97 -8.99 -3.70
N LEU A 104 -1.45 -9.00 -2.47
CA LEU A 104 -0.22 -8.30 -2.11
C LEU A 104 1.03 -8.88 -2.80
N THR A 105 1.08 -10.19 -3.02
CA THR A 105 2.17 -10.84 -3.77
C THR A 105 2.19 -10.39 -5.23
N ASN A 106 1.02 -10.24 -5.86
CA ASN A 106 0.91 -9.75 -7.23
C ASN A 106 1.25 -8.25 -7.35
N ALA A 107 1.16 -7.50 -6.26
CA ALA A 107 1.51 -6.08 -6.19
C ALA A 107 3.01 -5.84 -5.94
N ALA A 108 3.73 -6.82 -5.38
CA ALA A 108 5.17 -6.70 -5.17
C ALA A 108 5.90 -6.54 -6.51
N PRO A 109 6.94 -5.67 -6.60
CA PRO A 109 7.73 -5.56 -7.80
C PRO A 109 8.32 -6.92 -8.17
N ARG A 110 8.01 -7.44 -9.36
CA ARG A 110 8.77 -8.55 -9.93
C ARG A 110 10.20 -8.06 -10.12
N ASP A 111 11.14 -8.66 -9.41
CA ASP A 111 12.54 -8.32 -9.50
C ASP A 111 13.01 -8.49 -10.95
N ARG A 112 13.25 -7.36 -11.65
CA ARG A 112 13.66 -7.36 -13.07
C ARG A 112 15.15 -7.67 -13.24
N THR A 113 15.88 -8.03 -12.18
CA THR A 113 17.35 -8.19 -12.21
C THR A 113 17.85 -9.52 -12.80
N ARG A 114 17.01 -10.44 -13.27
CA ARG A 114 17.46 -11.71 -13.88
C ARG A 114 17.51 -11.79 -15.41
N SER A 115 17.37 -10.68 -16.14
CA SER A 115 17.38 -10.71 -17.63
C SER A 115 18.48 -9.85 -18.25
N ARG A 116 19.73 -10.01 -17.80
CA ARG A 116 20.92 -9.65 -18.59
C ARG A 116 22.05 -10.63 -18.25
N MET A 117 22.03 -11.81 -18.85
CA MET A 117 23.29 -12.52 -19.10
C MET A 117 23.92 -11.91 -20.35
N PRO A 118 25.19 -11.49 -20.32
CA PRO A 118 25.89 -11.19 -21.56
C PRO A 118 26.13 -12.51 -22.31
N SER A 119 25.67 -12.56 -23.55
CA SER A 119 26.09 -13.57 -24.52
C SER A 119 27.60 -13.41 -24.70
N SER A 120 28.37 -14.39 -24.25
CA SER A 120 29.79 -14.49 -24.59
C SER A 120 29.92 -14.68 -26.10
N ALA A 121 30.59 -13.73 -26.75
CA ALA A 121 31.27 -13.94 -28.02
C ALA A 121 32.77 -14.09 -27.72
#